data_AF-A0A5J4U3C7-F1
#
_entry.id   AF-A0A5J4U3C7-F1
#
_cell.length_a   1.000
_cell.length_b   1.000
_cell.length_c   1.000
_cell.angle_alpha   90.00
_cell.angle_beta   90.00
_cell.angle_gamma   90.00
#
_symmetry.space_group_name_H-M   'P 1'
#
loop_
_entity.id
_entity.type
_entity.pdbx_description
1 polymer ?
#
loop_
_entity_poly.entity_id
_entity_poly.type
_entity_poly.pdbx_seq_one_letter_code
_entity_poly.pdbx_strand_id
1 'polypeptide(L)'
;MFFIYHNSFDVSGIDYYVGTTGDDNNSCNQSDPCKTLDAQHLYVDSTTEYTVYIIDSTTLSEKYGQAAILQTQHTFTNNPDDIDVQSGIQINIGGQFRILDKTRFERIDFTMQDGVSNDDGGVIFTNIEEQFMTLEIIRCSFIRCNTTNYGGALYLLISNLAESILRNLSFSNCETKILGGAIFANLNTGGKLTISGSCLFKDCKQLFTSGSGGAIFAEIRGENSQFTFEDSITFEKCSARYGGGMQLEVYTKGQFTMTGSCLFTDQLVIFC
;
A
#
# COMPACT_ATOMS: atom_id res chain seq x y z
N MET A 1 2.51 46.31 -4.59
CA MET A 1 3.08 44.95 -4.60
C MET A 1 2.18 44.13 -3.68
N PHE A 2 1.28 43.34 -4.26
CA PHE A 2 0.39 42.46 -3.51
C PHE A 2 0.87 41.03 -3.76
N PHE A 3 1.23 40.32 -2.70
CA PHE A 3 1.41 38.88 -2.72
C PHE A 3 0.14 38.26 -2.14
N ILE A 4 -0.54 37.46 -2.94
CA ILE A 4 -1.55 36.51 -2.46
C ILE A 4 -1.00 35.14 -2.87
N TYR A 5 -0.44 34.40 -1.90
CA TYR A 5 -0.31 32.96 -2.02
C TYR A 5 -1.67 32.38 -1.63
N HIS A 6 -2.53 32.17 -2.62
CA HIS A 6 -3.64 31.24 -2.47
C HIS A 6 -3.16 29.93 -3.09
N ASN A 7 -2.61 29.05 -2.25
CA ASN A 7 -2.82 27.63 -2.50
C ASN A 7 -4.32 27.42 -2.30
N SER A 8 -5.04 27.28 -3.40
CA SER A 8 -6.38 26.74 -3.41
C SER A 8 -6.28 25.28 -2.99
N PHE A 9 -6.29 25.03 -1.68
CA PHE A 9 -6.67 23.73 -1.17
C PHE A 9 -8.15 23.57 -1.51
N ASP A 10 -8.48 22.48 -2.19
CA ASP A 10 -9.84 22.04 -2.39
C ASP A 10 -10.47 21.82 -1.01
N VAL A 11 -11.29 22.78 -0.54
CA VAL A 11 -11.88 22.76 0.81
C VAL A 11 -13.16 21.92 0.77
N SER A 12 -13.04 20.64 0.44
CA SER A 12 -14.16 19.71 0.45
C SER A 12 -13.81 18.37 1.11
N GLY A 13 -13.13 18.41 2.25
CA GLY A 13 -12.91 17.24 3.10
C GLY A 13 -12.75 17.59 4.58
N ILE A 14 -12.88 16.59 5.45
CA ILE A 14 -12.55 16.71 6.88
C ILE A 14 -11.06 16.38 7.07
N ASP A 15 -10.33 17.20 7.82
CA ASP A 15 -8.93 16.95 8.13
C ASP A 15 -8.77 16.44 9.56
N TYR A 16 -8.07 15.33 9.71
CA TYR A 16 -7.67 14.76 10.99
C TYR A 16 -6.16 14.78 11.13
N TYR A 17 -5.69 14.88 12.37
CA TYR A 17 -4.26 15.01 12.69
C TYR A 17 -3.90 13.99 13.78
N VAL A 18 -2.86 13.21 13.50
CA VAL A 18 -2.32 12.20 14.43
C VAL A 18 -0.80 12.35 14.56
N GLY A 19 -0.26 12.08 15.74
CA GLY A 19 1.19 12.13 15.98
C GLY A 19 1.59 11.76 17.40
N THR A 20 2.89 11.55 17.63
CA THR A 20 3.40 10.94 18.87
C THR A 20 3.10 11.74 20.14
N THR A 21 2.91 13.07 20.01
CA THR A 21 2.61 13.98 21.11
C THR A 21 1.12 14.15 21.39
N GLY A 22 0.24 13.53 20.59
CA GLY A 22 -1.22 13.60 20.76
C GLY A 22 -1.75 12.70 21.88
N ASP A 23 -3.08 12.70 22.05
CA ASP A 23 -3.84 11.84 22.97
C ASP A 23 -5.11 11.33 22.26
N ASP A 24 -5.44 10.05 22.36
CA ASP A 24 -6.59 9.46 21.63
C ASP A 24 -7.96 9.88 22.18
N ASN A 25 -7.99 10.57 23.33
CA ASN A 25 -9.19 11.25 23.82
C ASN A 25 -9.44 12.60 23.14
N ASN A 26 -8.48 13.10 22.36
CA ASN A 26 -8.59 14.37 21.65
C ASN A 26 -9.57 14.26 20.48
N SER A 27 -9.93 15.42 19.94
CA SER A 27 -10.83 15.54 18.79
C SER A 27 -10.14 15.28 17.44
N CYS A 28 -8.85 14.95 17.45
CA CYS A 28 -8.00 14.70 16.29
C CYS A 28 -7.95 15.86 15.27
N ASN A 29 -8.11 17.11 15.71
CA ASN A 29 -7.96 18.28 14.84
C ASN A 29 -6.54 18.86 14.91
N GLN A 30 -6.20 19.84 14.07
CA GLN A 30 -4.84 20.40 14.00
C GLN A 30 -4.31 20.94 15.35
N SER A 31 -5.17 21.56 16.14
CA SER A 31 -4.78 22.11 17.46
C SER A 31 -4.82 21.08 18.60
N ASP A 32 -5.43 19.92 18.35
CA ASP A 32 -5.75 18.90 19.33
C ASP A 32 -5.61 17.49 18.70
N PRO A 33 -4.38 17.10 18.31
CA PRO A 33 -4.14 15.89 17.53
C PRO A 33 -4.28 14.63 18.38
N CYS A 34 -4.68 13.54 17.74
CA CYS A 34 -4.71 12.22 18.35
C CYS A 34 -3.34 11.55 18.33
N LYS A 35 -3.18 10.50 19.13
CA LYS A 35 -1.89 9.81 19.25
C LYS A 35 -1.74 8.70 18.21
N THR A 36 -2.77 7.89 18.07
CA THR A 36 -2.82 6.68 17.26
C THR A 36 -3.90 6.77 16.20
N LEU A 37 -3.82 5.86 15.23
CA LEU A 37 -4.89 5.66 14.25
C LEU A 37 -6.08 4.88 14.84
N ASP A 38 -5.94 4.37 16.07
CA ASP A 38 -6.98 3.64 16.79
C ASP A 38 -7.96 4.62 17.49
N ALA A 39 -7.73 5.94 17.41
CA ALA A 39 -8.57 6.95 18.03
C ALA A 39 -10.00 6.94 17.45
N GLN A 40 -11.00 6.89 18.34
CA GLN A 40 -12.42 6.72 17.97
C GLN A 40 -12.93 7.79 16.99
N HIS A 41 -12.42 9.02 17.09
CA HIS A 41 -12.83 10.13 16.22
C HIS A 41 -12.39 9.97 14.75
N LEU A 42 -11.49 9.04 14.43
CA LEU A 42 -11.11 8.71 13.05
C LEU A 42 -12.11 7.76 12.37
N TYR A 43 -12.90 7.03 13.17
CA TYR A 43 -13.87 6.01 12.70
C TYR A 43 -15.29 6.56 12.53
N VAL A 44 -15.44 7.85 12.28
CA VAL A 44 -16.76 8.43 12.00
C VAL A 44 -17.16 7.98 10.59
N ASP A 45 -18.30 7.28 10.47
CA ASP A 45 -18.98 6.91 9.22
C ASP A 45 -19.27 8.16 8.37
N SER A 46 -18.23 8.68 7.74
CA SER A 46 -18.28 9.90 6.95
C SER A 46 -18.59 9.53 5.51
N THR A 47 -19.70 10.02 4.99
CA THR A 47 -19.97 9.98 3.54
C THR A 47 -19.17 11.03 2.76
N THR A 48 -18.29 11.77 3.44
CA THR A 48 -17.45 12.82 2.84
C THR A 48 -16.00 12.39 2.83
N GLU A 49 -15.27 12.86 1.81
CA GLU A 49 -13.82 12.76 1.74
C GLU A 49 -13.17 13.32 3.01
N TYR A 50 -12.08 12.68 3.42
CA TYR A 50 -11.28 13.12 4.55
C TYR A 50 -9.81 12.81 4.34
N THR A 51 -8.96 13.61 4.99
CA THR A 51 -7.51 13.44 5.01
C THR A 51 -7.05 13.25 6.44
N VAL A 52 -6.22 12.23 6.69
CA VAL A 52 -5.50 12.02 7.94
C VAL A 52 -4.05 12.43 7.72
N TYR A 53 -3.64 13.49 8.40
CA TYR A 53 -2.27 13.97 8.43
C TYR A 53 -1.51 13.32 9.58
N ILE A 54 -0.45 12.59 9.25
CA ILE A 54 0.48 12.03 10.23
C ILE A 54 1.57 13.08 10.44
N ILE A 55 1.56 13.75 11.59
CA ILE A 55 2.44 14.88 11.93
C ILE A 55 3.92 14.44 11.96
N ASP A 56 4.19 13.28 12.55
CA ASP A 56 5.52 12.70 12.68
C ASP A 56 5.47 11.17 12.51
N SER A 57 4.98 10.44 13.50
CA SER A 57 4.74 9.02 13.44
C SER A 57 3.57 8.61 14.31
N THR A 58 2.96 7.48 13.99
CA THR A 58 1.82 6.94 14.72
C THR A 58 1.79 5.41 14.64
N THR A 59 0.84 4.80 15.35
CA THR A 59 0.64 3.36 15.36
C THR A 59 -0.78 2.99 14.97
N LEU A 60 -0.93 1.79 14.41
CA LEU A 60 -2.21 1.15 14.20
C LEU A 60 -2.18 -0.23 14.87
N SER A 61 -3.12 -0.49 15.78
CA SER A 61 -3.23 -1.74 16.53
C SER A 61 -4.55 -2.46 16.27
N GLU A 62 -5.48 -1.83 15.56
CA GLU A 62 -6.74 -2.40 15.12
C GLU A 62 -6.88 -2.40 13.60
N LYS A 63 -7.88 -3.11 13.10
CA LYS A 63 -8.17 -3.16 11.67
C LYS A 63 -8.81 -1.84 11.26
N TYR A 64 -8.18 -1.10 10.37
CA TYR A 64 -8.73 0.14 9.81
C TYR A 64 -9.51 -0.14 8.52
N GLY A 65 -10.65 0.51 8.29
CA GLY A 65 -11.42 0.37 7.02
C GLY A 65 -12.52 -0.71 7.02
N GLN A 66 -13.09 -1.03 8.18
CA GLN A 66 -14.18 -2.01 8.30
C GLN A 66 -15.60 -1.39 8.17
N ALA A 67 -15.70 -0.07 8.00
CA ALA A 67 -16.95 0.64 7.75
C ALA A 67 -17.39 0.49 6.28
N ALA A 68 -18.66 0.79 6.00
CA ALA A 68 -19.32 0.57 4.70
C ALA A 68 -18.50 1.03 3.49
N ILE A 69 -18.72 0.44 2.31
CA ILE A 69 -18.03 0.87 1.08
C ILE A 69 -18.41 2.32 0.76
N LEU A 70 -17.45 3.22 0.84
CA LEU A 70 -17.63 4.65 0.58
C LEU A 70 -17.20 5.00 -0.85
N GLN A 71 -17.92 5.94 -1.48
CA GLN A 71 -17.64 6.40 -2.84
C GLN A 71 -16.61 7.54 -2.90
N THR A 72 -16.34 8.16 -1.76
CA THR A 72 -15.39 9.26 -1.56
C THR A 72 -13.99 8.73 -1.30
N GLN A 73 -12.96 9.51 -1.65
CA GLN A 73 -11.57 9.14 -1.40
C GLN A 73 -11.18 9.44 0.04
N HIS A 74 -10.42 8.56 0.66
CA HIS A 74 -9.77 8.80 1.96
C HIS A 74 -8.27 8.90 1.77
N THR A 75 -7.64 9.90 2.35
CA THR A 75 -6.19 10.13 2.18
C THR A 75 -5.46 10.01 3.50
N PHE A 76 -4.33 9.32 3.50
CA PHE A 76 -3.36 9.29 4.59
C PHE A 76 -2.06 9.87 4.06
N THR A 77 -1.61 10.97 4.63
CA THR A 77 -0.40 11.65 4.15
C THR A 77 0.43 12.22 5.29
N ASN A 78 1.69 12.51 4.99
CA ASN A 78 2.59 13.21 5.89
C ASN A 78 2.10 14.62 6.26
N ASN A 79 2.77 15.24 7.22
CA ASN A 79 2.48 16.60 7.67
C ASN A 79 2.45 17.61 6.50
N PRO A 80 1.39 18.43 6.36
CA PRO A 80 1.29 19.39 5.25
C PRO A 80 2.37 20.48 5.31
N ASP A 81 2.97 20.72 6.47
CA ASP A 81 4.05 21.70 6.64
C ASP A 81 5.43 21.15 6.23
N ASP A 82 5.57 19.84 6.05
CA ASP A 82 6.84 19.18 5.69
C ASP A 82 6.64 18.16 4.57
N ILE A 83 6.27 18.68 3.39
CA ILE A 83 5.89 17.86 2.23
C ILE A 83 7.03 16.97 1.69
N ASP A 84 8.29 17.24 2.04
CA ASP A 84 9.44 16.50 1.51
C ASP A 84 9.87 15.31 2.38
N VAL A 85 9.29 15.18 3.58
CA VAL A 85 9.62 14.12 4.56
C VAL A 85 8.49 13.09 4.66
N GLN A 86 8.84 11.81 4.74
CA GLN A 86 7.87 10.75 4.97
C GLN A 86 7.53 10.65 6.46
N SER A 87 6.24 10.49 6.77
CA SER A 87 5.78 10.24 8.15
C SER A 87 5.65 8.74 8.43
N GLY A 88 5.82 8.33 9.69
CA GLY A 88 5.84 6.92 10.06
C GLY A 88 4.48 6.34 10.46
N ILE A 89 4.14 5.15 9.97
CA ILE A 89 3.04 4.34 10.52
C ILE A 89 3.58 2.95 10.88
N GLN A 90 3.55 2.61 12.16
CA GLN A 90 3.90 1.27 12.64
C GLN A 90 2.65 0.42 12.87
N ILE A 91 2.61 -0.74 12.22
CA ILE A 91 1.59 -1.76 12.44
C ILE A 91 1.96 -2.60 13.66
N ASN A 92 1.14 -2.54 14.70
CA ASN A 92 1.26 -3.34 15.90
C ASN A 92 0.39 -4.60 15.80
N ILE A 93 0.46 -5.46 16.83
CA ILE A 93 -0.39 -6.65 16.90
C ILE A 93 -1.88 -6.29 16.76
N GLY A 94 -2.57 -6.93 15.82
CA GLY A 94 -3.98 -6.67 15.51
C GLY A 94 -4.20 -5.60 14.43
N GLY A 95 -3.21 -4.75 14.18
CA GLY A 95 -3.27 -3.66 13.21
C GLY A 95 -3.21 -4.14 11.77
N GLN A 96 -4.04 -3.57 10.90
CA GLN A 96 -3.97 -3.74 9.45
C GLN A 96 -4.91 -2.75 8.75
N PHE A 97 -4.49 -2.12 7.67
CA PHE A 97 -5.42 -1.42 6.79
C PHE A 97 -6.18 -2.43 5.93
N ARG A 98 -7.49 -2.49 6.06
CA ARG A 98 -8.41 -3.25 5.21
C ARG A 98 -9.14 -2.29 4.28
N ILE A 99 -8.67 -2.19 3.05
CA ILE A 99 -9.17 -1.22 2.08
C ILE A 99 -10.21 -1.89 1.17
N LEU A 100 -11.42 -1.32 1.17
CA LEU A 100 -12.55 -1.74 0.33
C LEU A 100 -13.10 -0.59 -0.54
N ASP A 101 -12.58 0.61 -0.36
CA ASP A 101 -13.05 1.87 -0.94
C ASP A 101 -11.92 2.61 -1.69
N LYS A 102 -12.20 3.85 -2.10
CA LYS A 102 -11.15 4.73 -2.65
C LYS A 102 -10.25 5.20 -1.52
N THR A 103 -8.99 4.79 -1.56
CA THR A 103 -8.01 5.20 -0.56
C THR A 103 -6.71 5.63 -1.23
N ARG A 104 -6.07 6.67 -0.68
CA ARG A 104 -4.75 7.15 -1.06
C ARG A 104 -3.82 7.15 0.15
N PHE A 105 -2.64 6.56 -0.01
CA PHE A 105 -1.51 6.71 0.89
C PHE A 105 -0.42 7.50 0.17
N GLU A 106 0.06 8.58 0.79
CA GLU A 106 1.12 9.40 0.22
C GLU A 106 2.20 9.72 1.27
N ARG A 107 3.48 9.53 0.92
CA ARG A 107 4.62 9.92 1.77
C ARG A 107 4.62 9.28 3.15
N ILE A 108 4.33 7.98 3.20
CA ILE A 108 4.33 7.22 4.46
C ILE A 108 5.42 6.15 4.47
N ASP A 109 6.15 6.07 5.58
CA ASP A 109 7.01 4.94 5.91
C ASP A 109 6.25 3.94 6.80
N PHE A 110 5.89 2.81 6.21
CA PHE A 110 5.25 1.71 6.90
C PHE A 110 6.26 0.74 7.49
N THR A 111 6.06 0.39 8.75
CA THR A 111 6.83 -0.63 9.47
C THR A 111 5.90 -1.59 10.19
N MET A 112 6.41 -2.75 10.59
CA MET A 112 5.71 -3.67 11.50
C MET A 112 6.51 -3.81 12.79
N GLN A 113 5.80 -3.88 13.92
CA GLN A 113 6.38 -4.25 15.20
C GLN A 113 7.02 -5.65 15.10
N ASP A 114 8.18 -5.82 15.72
CA ASP A 114 8.89 -7.11 15.72
C ASP A 114 7.97 -8.23 16.25
N GLY A 115 7.88 -9.34 15.50
CA GLY A 115 7.05 -10.49 15.84
C GLY A 115 5.59 -10.40 15.38
N VAL A 116 5.12 -9.26 14.88
CA VAL A 116 3.80 -9.16 14.25
C VAL A 116 3.84 -9.81 12.87
N SER A 117 2.81 -10.61 12.57
CA SER A 117 2.61 -11.20 11.26
C SER A 117 1.12 -11.36 11.02
N ASN A 118 0.60 -10.66 10.03
CA ASN A 118 -0.76 -10.86 9.53
C ASN A 118 -0.77 -12.04 8.54
N ASP A 119 -1.93 -12.63 8.30
CA ASP A 119 -2.02 -13.75 7.37
C ASP A 119 -1.75 -13.31 5.93
N ASP A 120 -2.43 -12.25 5.49
CA ASP A 120 -2.37 -11.70 4.14
C ASP A 120 -2.22 -10.18 4.20
N GLY A 121 -1.23 -9.62 3.50
CA GLY A 121 -0.96 -8.18 3.45
C GLY A 121 -0.49 -7.63 4.80
N GLY A 122 0.81 -7.64 5.08
CA GLY A 122 1.33 -7.29 6.41
C GLY A 122 0.85 -5.92 6.90
N VAL A 123 0.76 -4.96 5.99
CA VAL A 123 0.30 -3.60 6.26
C VAL A 123 -1.09 -3.35 5.68
N ILE A 124 -1.27 -3.66 4.39
CA ILE A 124 -2.48 -3.35 3.63
C ILE A 124 -3.03 -4.64 3.03
N PHE A 125 -4.26 -4.95 3.41
CA PHE A 125 -5.13 -5.92 2.75
C PHE A 125 -6.17 -5.14 1.94
N THR A 126 -6.27 -5.43 0.65
CA THR A 126 -7.18 -4.74 -0.25
C THR A 126 -8.08 -5.76 -0.94
N ASN A 127 -9.39 -5.53 -0.86
CA ASN A 127 -10.37 -6.24 -1.67
C ASN A 127 -11.33 -5.24 -2.29
N ILE A 128 -11.02 -4.81 -3.51
CA ILE A 128 -11.82 -3.82 -4.22
C ILE A 128 -12.60 -4.54 -5.32
N GLU A 129 -13.90 -4.71 -5.06
CA GLU A 129 -14.83 -5.40 -5.95
C GLU A 129 -15.88 -4.47 -6.58
N GLU A 130 -15.90 -3.20 -6.20
CA GLU A 130 -16.83 -2.22 -6.77
C GLU A 130 -16.22 -1.50 -7.98
N GLN A 131 -17.07 -1.15 -8.94
CA GLN A 131 -16.62 -0.51 -10.18
C GLN A 131 -15.99 0.86 -9.91
N PHE A 132 -14.89 1.15 -10.62
CA PHE A 132 -14.20 2.45 -10.61
C PHE A 132 -13.65 2.89 -9.24
N MET A 133 -13.44 1.94 -8.33
CA MET A 133 -12.70 2.17 -7.10
C MET A 133 -11.19 2.17 -7.35
N THR A 134 -10.46 2.94 -6.56
CA THR A 134 -9.03 3.19 -6.75
C THR A 134 -8.26 3.16 -5.44
N LEU A 135 -7.21 2.33 -5.38
CA LEU A 135 -6.17 2.45 -4.35
C LEU A 135 -4.94 3.13 -4.94
N GLU A 136 -4.48 4.21 -4.33
CA GLU A 136 -3.26 4.90 -4.72
C GLU A 136 -2.23 4.83 -3.59
N ILE A 137 -1.01 4.38 -3.88
CA ILE A 137 0.11 4.39 -2.93
C ILE A 137 1.28 5.08 -3.61
N ILE A 138 1.68 6.24 -3.09
CA ILE A 138 2.59 7.15 -3.77
C ILE A 138 3.68 7.61 -2.80
N ARG A 139 4.95 7.47 -3.19
CA ARG A 139 6.09 7.90 -2.36
C ARG A 139 6.08 7.26 -0.96
N CYS A 140 5.69 6.00 -0.87
CA CYS A 140 5.69 5.26 0.39
C CYS A 140 6.84 4.25 0.45
N SER A 141 7.26 3.92 1.67
CA SER A 141 8.20 2.85 1.94
C SER A 141 7.55 1.77 2.79
N PHE A 142 7.89 0.51 2.55
CA PHE A 142 7.47 -0.64 3.33
C PHE A 142 8.70 -1.38 3.83
N ILE A 143 8.89 -1.40 5.15
CA ILE A 143 10.14 -1.83 5.77
C ILE A 143 9.85 -2.96 6.77
N ARG A 144 10.49 -4.12 6.55
CA ARG A 144 10.37 -5.31 7.42
C ARG A 144 8.91 -5.76 7.58
N CYS A 145 8.15 -5.76 6.50
CA CYS A 145 6.74 -6.18 6.50
C CYS A 145 6.62 -7.68 6.22
N ASN A 146 5.91 -8.41 7.08
CA ASN A 146 5.96 -9.88 7.10
C ASN A 146 4.56 -10.51 7.16
N THR A 147 4.32 -11.57 6.37
CA THR A 147 3.05 -12.33 6.43
C THR A 147 3.23 -13.84 6.51
N THR A 148 2.19 -14.53 6.98
CA THR A 148 2.18 -16.00 7.03
C THR A 148 1.80 -16.65 5.70
N ASN A 149 0.98 -16.01 4.87
CA ASN A 149 0.50 -16.57 3.61
C ASN A 149 0.97 -15.76 2.40
N TYR A 150 0.41 -14.57 2.19
CA TYR A 150 0.59 -13.83 0.94
C TYR A 150 0.94 -12.36 1.17
N GLY A 151 1.79 -11.80 0.32
CA GLY A 151 2.06 -10.36 0.26
C GLY A 151 2.61 -9.78 1.57
N GLY A 152 3.94 -9.83 1.77
CA GLY A 152 4.55 -9.40 3.04
C GLY A 152 4.16 -7.97 3.47
N ALA A 153 3.94 -7.07 2.51
CA ALA A 153 3.40 -5.73 2.76
C ALA A 153 1.96 -5.56 2.25
N LEU A 154 1.72 -5.90 0.97
CA LEU A 154 0.49 -5.63 0.26
C LEU A 154 -0.17 -6.92 -0.23
N TYR A 155 -1.45 -7.07 0.03
CA TYR A 155 -2.30 -8.10 -0.56
C TYR A 155 -3.42 -7.44 -1.34
N LEU A 156 -3.42 -7.60 -2.66
CA LEU A 156 -4.28 -6.86 -3.58
C LEU A 156 -5.23 -7.81 -4.32
N LEU A 157 -6.52 -7.75 -4.02
CA LEU A 157 -7.58 -8.33 -4.84
C LEU A 157 -8.30 -7.18 -5.56
N ILE A 158 -8.14 -7.12 -6.88
CA ILE A 158 -8.65 -6.02 -7.69
C ILE A 158 -9.53 -6.59 -8.79
N SER A 159 -10.81 -6.25 -8.74
CA SER A 159 -11.80 -6.79 -9.67
C SER A 159 -12.75 -5.73 -10.23
N ASN A 160 -13.62 -6.12 -11.15
CA ASN A 160 -14.74 -5.30 -11.64
C ASN A 160 -14.32 -3.90 -12.15
N LEU A 161 -13.26 -3.82 -12.95
CA LEU A 161 -12.73 -2.56 -13.50
C LEU A 161 -12.17 -1.57 -12.46
N ALA A 162 -11.96 -2.00 -11.21
CA ALA A 162 -11.20 -1.25 -10.23
C ALA A 162 -9.71 -1.18 -10.60
N GLU A 163 -9.02 -0.19 -10.03
CA GLU A 163 -7.61 0.06 -10.31
C GLU A 163 -6.80 0.24 -9.02
N SER A 164 -5.53 -0.16 -9.04
CA SER A 164 -4.56 0.25 -8.04
C SER A 164 -3.33 0.82 -8.71
N ILE A 165 -2.85 1.95 -8.19
CA ILE A 165 -1.71 2.70 -8.72
C ILE A 165 -0.64 2.77 -7.62
N LEU A 166 0.51 2.18 -7.89
CA LEU A 166 1.65 2.14 -7.00
C LEU A 166 2.79 2.93 -7.65
N ARG A 167 3.25 4.02 -7.03
CA ARG A 167 4.21 4.94 -7.67
C ARG A 167 5.31 5.40 -6.73
N ASN A 168 6.55 5.38 -7.20
CA ASN A 168 7.72 5.83 -6.44
C ASN A 168 7.84 5.13 -5.07
N LEU A 169 7.78 3.80 -5.06
CA LEU A 169 7.74 3.01 -3.83
C LEU A 169 9.07 2.35 -3.50
N SER A 170 9.33 2.14 -2.22
CA SER A 170 10.40 1.25 -1.77
C SER A 170 9.85 0.12 -0.89
N PHE A 171 10.35 -1.09 -1.10
CA PHE A 171 10.07 -2.26 -0.28
C PHE A 171 11.41 -2.84 0.16
N SER A 172 11.65 -2.91 1.48
CA SER A 172 12.90 -3.40 2.04
C SER A 172 12.64 -4.48 3.07
N ASN A 173 13.27 -5.64 2.89
CA ASN A 173 13.21 -6.76 3.83
C ASN A 173 11.79 -7.25 4.09
N CYS A 174 10.91 -7.20 3.09
CA CYS A 174 9.56 -7.76 3.21
C CYS A 174 9.61 -9.26 2.96
N GLU A 175 8.92 -10.04 3.81
CA GLU A 175 8.97 -11.50 3.74
C GLU A 175 7.57 -12.12 3.79
N THR A 176 7.41 -13.24 3.09
CA THR A 176 6.20 -14.06 3.18
C THR A 176 6.56 -15.55 3.20
N LYS A 177 5.66 -16.40 3.69
CA LYS A 177 5.85 -17.85 3.54
C LYS A 177 5.44 -18.30 2.16
N ILE A 178 4.27 -17.94 1.61
CA ILE A 178 3.74 -18.63 0.41
C ILE A 178 4.00 -17.85 -0.88
N LEU A 179 3.40 -16.68 -1.12
CA LEU A 179 3.52 -15.98 -2.41
C LEU A 179 3.70 -14.47 -2.25
N GLY A 180 4.67 -13.90 -2.97
CA GLY A 180 4.88 -12.45 -3.03
C GLY A 180 5.50 -11.89 -1.74
N GLY A 181 6.83 -11.88 -1.64
CA GLY A 181 7.50 -11.42 -0.41
C GLY A 181 7.18 -9.98 -0.03
N ALA A 182 6.85 -9.11 -0.98
CA ALA A 182 6.33 -7.77 -0.73
C ALA A 182 4.86 -7.65 -1.16
N ILE A 183 4.53 -8.05 -2.39
CA ILE A 183 3.21 -7.85 -3.00
C ILE A 183 2.67 -9.17 -3.50
N PHE A 184 1.45 -9.48 -3.10
CA PHE A 184 0.59 -10.43 -3.78
C PHE A 184 -0.53 -9.67 -4.50
N ALA A 185 -0.80 -10.01 -5.76
CA ALA A 185 -1.88 -9.40 -6.54
C ALA A 185 -2.71 -10.46 -7.29
N ASN A 186 -4.03 -10.34 -7.23
CA ASN A 186 -4.97 -11.07 -8.08
C ASN A 186 -5.84 -10.05 -8.83
N LEU A 187 -5.74 -10.06 -10.16
CA LEU A 187 -6.44 -9.15 -11.05
C LEU A 187 -7.44 -9.94 -11.89
N ASN A 188 -8.72 -9.74 -11.65
CA ASN A 188 -9.81 -10.47 -12.29
C ASN A 188 -10.91 -9.53 -12.80
N THR A 189 -11.74 -10.00 -13.73
CA THR A 189 -12.93 -9.25 -14.22
C THR A 189 -12.65 -7.78 -14.58
N GLY A 190 -11.51 -7.52 -15.23
CA GLY A 190 -11.13 -6.18 -15.67
C GLY A 190 -10.32 -5.35 -14.66
N GLY A 191 -9.96 -5.92 -13.51
CA GLY A 191 -9.12 -5.27 -12.50
C GLY A 191 -7.72 -4.91 -13.01
N LYS A 192 -7.20 -3.77 -12.55
CA LYS A 192 -5.94 -3.21 -13.05
C LYS A 192 -4.97 -2.87 -11.93
N LEU A 193 -3.70 -3.15 -12.16
CA LEU A 193 -2.60 -2.72 -11.30
C LEU A 193 -1.54 -2.04 -12.15
N THR A 194 -1.12 -0.85 -11.75
CA THR A 194 -0.03 -0.12 -12.39
C THR A 194 1.07 0.16 -11.37
N ILE A 195 2.30 -0.27 -11.65
CA ILE A 195 3.51 0.11 -10.90
C ILE A 195 4.34 1.05 -11.77
N SER A 196 4.58 2.28 -11.31
CA SER A 196 5.25 3.33 -12.09
C SER A 196 6.22 4.20 -11.29
N GLY A 197 6.91 5.11 -11.98
CA GLY A 197 7.95 5.95 -11.39
C GLY A 197 9.22 5.17 -11.06
N SER A 198 9.87 5.51 -9.95
CA SER A 198 11.07 4.82 -9.47
C SER A 198 10.73 3.90 -8.31
N CYS A 199 10.57 2.61 -8.58
CA CYS A 199 10.26 1.60 -7.57
C CYS A 199 11.45 0.67 -7.29
N LEU A 200 11.71 0.40 -6.00
CA LEU A 200 12.78 -0.48 -5.54
C LEU A 200 12.21 -1.59 -4.65
N PHE A 201 12.49 -2.83 -4.99
CA PHE A 201 12.27 -4.01 -4.17
C PHE A 201 13.62 -4.56 -3.76
N LYS A 202 13.94 -4.48 -2.47
CA LYS A 202 15.24 -4.86 -1.94
C LYS A 202 15.11 -5.90 -0.84
N ASP A 203 15.90 -6.95 -0.94
CA ASP A 203 15.98 -8.02 0.07
C ASP A 203 14.61 -8.63 0.42
N CYS A 204 13.66 -8.61 -0.53
CA CYS A 204 12.33 -9.18 -0.35
C CYS A 204 12.35 -10.68 -0.62
N LYS A 205 11.66 -11.47 0.21
CA LYS A 205 11.79 -12.93 0.17
C LYS A 205 10.49 -13.69 0.31
N GLN A 206 10.42 -14.81 -0.40
CA GLN A 206 9.48 -15.87 -0.16
C GLN A 206 10.24 -17.06 0.46
N LEU A 207 9.76 -17.56 1.60
CA LEU A 207 10.53 -18.46 2.48
C LEU A 207 10.20 -19.95 2.36
N PHE A 208 8.97 -20.29 1.97
CA PHE A 208 8.53 -21.68 1.90
C PHE A 208 9.04 -22.42 0.66
N THR A 209 9.26 -23.73 0.80
CA THR A 209 9.84 -24.51 -0.28
C THR A 209 8.91 -24.74 -1.47
N SER A 210 7.67 -24.27 -1.51
CA SER A 210 6.81 -24.42 -2.69
C SER A 210 6.17 -23.12 -3.14
N GLY A 211 6.71 -21.99 -2.67
CA GLY A 211 6.20 -20.68 -3.03
C GLY A 211 7.00 -19.99 -4.13
N SER A 212 6.53 -18.80 -4.49
CA SER A 212 6.95 -18.07 -5.67
C SER A 212 6.88 -16.56 -5.47
N GLY A 213 7.65 -15.82 -6.26
CA GLY A 213 7.63 -14.35 -6.28
C GLY A 213 8.31 -13.74 -5.06
N GLY A 214 9.64 -13.60 -5.09
CA GLY A 214 10.40 -13.16 -3.92
C GLY A 214 10.08 -11.72 -3.52
N ALA A 215 9.77 -10.84 -4.46
CA ALA A 215 9.12 -9.56 -4.17
C ALA A 215 7.65 -9.57 -4.60
N ILE A 216 7.35 -9.93 -5.85
CA ILE A 216 5.99 -9.85 -6.39
C ILE A 216 5.51 -11.22 -6.86
N PHE A 217 4.31 -11.60 -6.46
CA PHE A 217 3.54 -12.63 -7.15
C PHE A 217 2.24 -12.00 -7.67
N ALA A 218 1.92 -12.23 -8.94
CA ALA A 218 0.65 -11.75 -9.49
C ALA A 218 -0.03 -12.73 -10.44
N GLU A 219 -1.34 -12.88 -10.26
CA GLU A 219 -2.26 -13.58 -11.15
C GLU A 219 -3.12 -12.58 -11.93
N ILE A 220 -3.15 -12.71 -13.25
CA ILE A 220 -3.90 -11.81 -14.14
C ILE A 220 -4.85 -12.65 -14.98
N ARG A 221 -6.16 -12.47 -14.79
CA ARG A 221 -7.18 -13.33 -15.40
C ARG A 221 -8.36 -12.54 -15.95
N GLY A 222 -8.82 -12.93 -17.13
CA GLY A 222 -10.03 -12.39 -17.74
C GLY A 222 -9.78 -11.20 -18.66
N GLU A 223 -10.82 -10.81 -19.38
CA GLU A 223 -10.78 -9.70 -20.31
C GLU A 223 -10.59 -8.37 -19.57
N ASN A 224 -9.83 -7.46 -20.16
CA ASN A 224 -9.47 -6.15 -19.62
C ASN A 224 -8.63 -6.14 -18.33
N SER A 225 -8.38 -7.29 -17.70
CA SER A 225 -7.50 -7.38 -16.54
C SER A 225 -6.05 -7.14 -16.93
N GLN A 226 -5.38 -6.19 -16.27
CA GLN A 226 -4.09 -5.67 -16.70
C GLN A 226 -3.15 -5.43 -15.54
N PHE A 227 -1.92 -5.91 -15.67
CA PHE A 227 -0.81 -5.50 -14.82
C PHE A 227 0.21 -4.75 -15.66
N THR A 228 0.46 -3.49 -15.34
CA THR A 228 1.35 -2.61 -16.09
C THR A 228 2.53 -2.17 -15.24
N PHE A 229 3.73 -2.28 -15.81
CA PHE A 229 4.95 -1.69 -15.31
C PHE A 229 5.34 -0.51 -16.18
N GLU A 230 5.56 0.65 -15.57
CA GLU A 230 6.01 1.87 -16.26
C GLU A 230 7.32 2.38 -15.64
N ASP A 231 8.11 3.10 -16.42
CA ASP A 231 9.31 3.82 -15.99
C ASP A 231 10.49 2.95 -15.50
N SER A 232 10.76 2.86 -14.19
CA SER A 232 11.97 2.23 -13.64
C SER A 232 11.68 1.41 -12.39
N ILE A 233 11.80 0.10 -12.52
CA ILE A 233 11.52 -0.87 -11.45
C ILE A 233 12.77 -1.73 -11.23
N THR A 234 13.28 -1.76 -10.00
CA THR A 234 14.48 -2.52 -9.64
C THR A 234 14.17 -3.56 -8.58
N PHE A 235 14.63 -4.78 -8.81
CA PHE A 235 14.65 -5.87 -7.85
C PHE A 235 16.11 -6.16 -7.49
N GLU A 236 16.48 -5.92 -6.22
CA GLU A 236 17.81 -6.16 -5.68
C GLU A 236 17.74 -7.25 -4.61
N LYS A 237 18.54 -8.31 -4.73
CA LYS A 237 18.69 -9.36 -3.70
C LYS A 237 17.37 -10.01 -3.27
N CYS A 238 16.40 -10.04 -4.17
CA CYS A 238 15.15 -10.73 -3.91
C CYS A 238 15.33 -12.24 -4.13
N SER A 239 14.59 -13.05 -3.37
CA SER A 239 14.72 -14.51 -3.44
C SER A 239 13.41 -15.23 -3.19
N ALA A 240 13.17 -16.26 -4.00
CA ALA A 240 12.09 -17.22 -3.86
C ALA A 240 12.55 -18.55 -4.44
N ARG A 241 11.78 -19.62 -4.23
CA ARG A 241 12.03 -20.87 -4.98
C ARG A 241 11.78 -20.70 -6.48
N TYR A 242 10.73 -19.96 -6.86
CA TYR A 242 10.38 -19.63 -8.24
C TYR A 242 10.19 -18.12 -8.37
N GLY A 243 10.82 -17.49 -9.37
CA GLY A 243 10.74 -16.04 -9.57
C GLY A 243 11.36 -15.22 -8.42
N GLY A 244 12.70 -15.15 -8.37
CA GLY A 244 13.44 -14.46 -7.30
C GLY A 244 13.00 -13.01 -7.07
N GLY A 245 12.81 -12.24 -8.13
CA GLY A 245 12.20 -10.92 -8.04
C GLY A 245 10.69 -10.99 -8.18
N MET A 246 10.20 -11.68 -9.20
CA MET A 246 8.77 -11.72 -9.50
C MET A 246 8.36 -13.04 -10.14
N GLN A 247 7.13 -13.48 -9.87
CA GLN A 247 6.41 -14.54 -10.59
C GLN A 247 5.10 -13.95 -11.12
N LEU A 248 4.83 -14.13 -12.42
CA LEU A 248 3.60 -13.70 -13.07
C LEU A 248 2.86 -14.89 -13.66
N GLU A 249 1.55 -14.95 -13.43
CA GLU A 249 0.66 -15.96 -13.97
C GLU A 249 -0.45 -15.29 -14.76
N VAL A 250 -0.32 -15.30 -16.09
CA VAL A 250 -1.26 -14.65 -16.99
C VAL A 250 -2.16 -15.70 -17.63
N TYR A 251 -3.45 -15.61 -17.37
CA TYR A 251 -4.45 -16.57 -17.82
C TYR A 251 -5.47 -15.91 -18.74
N THR A 252 -5.99 -16.70 -19.68
CA THR A 252 -7.09 -16.29 -20.59
C THR A 252 -6.75 -15.01 -21.35
N LYS A 253 -7.59 -13.96 -21.29
CA LYS A 253 -7.39 -12.66 -21.94
C LYS A 253 -6.68 -11.62 -21.04
N GLY A 254 -6.11 -12.05 -19.91
CA GLY A 254 -5.34 -11.17 -19.03
C GLY A 254 -4.08 -10.66 -19.71
N GLN A 255 -3.58 -9.49 -19.30
CA GLN A 255 -2.45 -8.84 -19.96
C GLN A 255 -1.42 -8.33 -18.96
N PHE A 256 -0.15 -8.61 -19.26
CA PHE A 256 0.97 -7.94 -18.63
C PHE A 256 1.64 -7.01 -19.65
N THR A 257 1.85 -5.74 -19.29
CA THR A 257 2.49 -4.74 -20.14
C THR A 257 3.66 -4.11 -19.40
N MET A 258 4.78 -3.89 -20.10
CA MET A 258 5.93 -3.20 -19.54
C MET A 258 6.40 -2.10 -20.50
N THR A 259 6.32 -0.86 -20.03
CA THR A 259 6.72 0.37 -20.72
C THR A 259 7.79 1.08 -19.89
N GLY A 260 9.02 0.57 -19.95
CA GLY A 260 10.12 1.12 -19.16
C GLY A 260 11.27 0.14 -19.00
N SER A 261 12.04 0.34 -17.93
CA SER A 261 13.15 -0.49 -17.52
C SER A 261 12.79 -1.31 -16.28
N CYS A 262 13.08 -2.60 -16.34
CA CYS A 262 12.96 -3.52 -15.22
C CYS A 262 14.32 -4.19 -15.02
N LEU A 263 14.93 -3.99 -13.85
CA LEU A 263 16.28 -4.45 -13.54
C LEU A 263 16.24 -5.49 -12.41
N PHE A 264 16.94 -6.60 -12.60
CA PHE A 264 17.12 -7.65 -11.60
C PHE A 264 18.60 -7.77 -11.27
N THR A 265 19.00 -7.49 -10.03
CA THR A 265 20.38 -7.58 -9.54
C THR A 265 20.48 -8.53 -8.35
N ASP A 266 21.59 -9.28 -8.31
CA ASP A 266 21.94 -10.18 -7.20
C ASP A 266 20.81 -11.15 -6.78
N GLN A 267 20.03 -11.63 -7.74
CA GLN A 267 18.91 -12.53 -7.48
C GLN A 267 19.43 -13.93 -7.13
N LEU A 268 18.91 -14.53 -6.05
CA LEU A 268 19.38 -15.84 -5.59
C LEU A 268 18.82 -17.00 -6.43
N VAL A 269 17.74 -16.78 -7.20
CA VAL A 269 17.16 -17.75 -8.16
C VAL A 269 16.55 -16.99 -9.35
N ILE A 270 17.03 -17.26 -10.58
CA ILE A 270 16.49 -16.67 -11.82
C ILE A 270 15.75 -17.77 -12.58
N PHE A 271 14.42 -17.75 -12.54
CA PHE A 271 13.59 -18.23 -13.63
C PHE A 271 12.46 -17.21 -13.80
N CYS A 272 12.47 -16.50 -14.93
CA CYS A 272 11.34 -15.73 -15.41
C CYS A 272 10.30 -16.66 -16.01
#